data_AF-L5MA54-F1
#
_entry.id   AF-L5MA54-F1
#
_cell.length_a   1.000
_cell.length_b   1.000
_cell.length_c   1.000
_cell.angle_alpha   90.00
_cell.angle_beta   90.00
_cell.angle_gamma   90.00
#
_symmetry.space_group_name_H-M   'P 1'
#
loop_
_entity.id
_entity.type
_entity.pdbx_description
1 polymer ?
#
loop_
_entity_poly.entity_id
_entity_poly.type
_entity_poly.pdbx_seq_one_letter_code
_entity_poly.pdbx_strand_id
1 'polypeptide(L)'
;MVFSPTGCVLVVSVIKQLAQVHNSTVQASMERLCSYLPEKLFLKATCYLVVRTFGPDIIKLLSADMNADVVCHTLEFCHQGPGQALCHLYPLPKEAWKVTLEKARQIVKKPPTLKHLRGGADICALPFLAKICQKFKRTIRNSVPFRDVDSDNYSISPTLRGYHWRGRDCNDSDEMAYPGRRPDRWDEHRDSNCNGIWGVDPKDGLPYEKKFCEGSEPRGIVLLGDSAGAHFHIPPEWITASQMSLKSFFNLPTALTDELDWPQLSGATGFLLNATSGIKGNSIYLHLRRRNRCNHRDYQNISKNGASSQNLETFIESLSRNPLLDHPAIVIYAMIGNDVCNGRSDPVPEMTTPEQFYSKVMETLKYLNARLPNGSHVILYGLPDGTFLWDHLHSRYHPLGQLNRDVTYGQLYAFLSCLQVSPCHGWMSANETLRTLTSQRAALLSNTLKKIATNQEFTSFRLYYMDFDFQEIIKKWQKRGGQPWQLLEPVDGFHPNEVASLLLADDLWDKVQLQWPQVLGKENPFNAQIEQVFGDQGGH
;
A
#
# COMPACT_ATOMS: atom_id res chain seq x y z
N MET A 1 16.11 4.82 1.02
CA MET A 1 15.85 4.16 2.32
C MET A 1 17.12 3.95 3.15
N VAL A 2 18.18 3.26 2.68
CA VAL A 2 19.41 3.01 3.49
C VAL A 2 20.11 4.29 3.98
N PHE A 3 20.03 5.39 3.23
CA PHE A 3 20.68 6.66 3.56
C PHE A 3 19.85 7.61 4.43
N SER A 4 18.75 7.16 5.04
CA SER A 4 18.00 7.93 6.05
C SER A 4 18.40 7.54 7.48
N PRO A 5 18.13 8.38 8.49
CA PRO A 5 18.29 8.03 9.90
C PRO A 5 17.62 6.69 10.25
N THR A 6 16.36 6.51 9.85
CA THR A 6 15.59 5.28 10.07
C THR A 6 16.19 4.06 9.37
N GLY A 7 16.65 4.22 8.13
CA GLY A 7 17.26 3.14 7.36
C GLY A 7 18.59 2.67 7.94
N CYS A 8 19.43 3.60 8.41
CA CYS A 8 20.67 3.24 9.09
C CYS A 8 20.38 2.44 10.37
N VAL A 9 19.50 2.95 11.24
CA VAL A 9 19.20 2.27 12.52
C VAL A 9 18.66 0.86 12.25
N LEU A 10 17.72 0.71 11.32
CA LEU A 10 17.16 -0.59 10.94
C LEU A 10 18.25 -1.56 10.44
N VAL A 11 19.10 -1.15 9.49
CA VAL A 11 20.12 -2.03 8.91
C VAL A 11 21.16 -2.42 9.96
N VAL A 12 21.63 -1.49 10.78
CA VAL A 12 22.61 -1.77 11.84
C VAL A 12 22.00 -2.71 12.90
N SER A 13 20.72 -2.52 13.25
CA SER A 13 20.00 -3.42 14.15
C SER A 13 19.92 -4.85 13.59
N VAL A 14 19.55 -5.01 12.32
CA VAL A 14 19.49 -6.33 11.67
C VAL A 14 20.87 -6.99 11.64
N ILE A 15 21.94 -6.25 11.32
CA ILE A 15 23.31 -6.78 11.34
C ILE A 15 23.70 -7.25 12.75
N LYS A 16 23.42 -6.45 13.79
CA LYS A 16 23.69 -6.81 15.19
C LYS A 16 22.93 -8.08 15.58
N GLN A 17 21.67 -8.19 15.21
CA GLN A 17 20.84 -9.35 15.54
C GLN A 17 21.25 -10.60 14.77
N LEU A 18 21.64 -10.49 13.49
CA LEU A 18 22.18 -11.63 12.73
C LEU A 18 23.46 -12.16 13.37
N ALA A 19 24.32 -11.28 13.88
CA ALA A 19 25.52 -11.67 14.62
C ALA A 19 25.18 -12.46 15.89
N GLN A 20 24.15 -12.01 16.62
CA GLN A 20 23.64 -12.70 17.82
C GLN A 20 23.03 -14.07 17.49
N VAL A 21 22.10 -14.12 16.53
CA VAL A 21 21.37 -15.34 16.12
C VAL A 21 22.31 -16.44 15.64
N HIS A 22 23.36 -16.07 14.91
CA HIS A 22 24.28 -17.03 14.31
C HIS A 22 25.61 -17.18 15.04
N ASN A 23 25.76 -16.54 16.21
CA ASN A 23 27.00 -16.51 16.98
C ASN A 23 28.22 -16.22 16.08
N SER A 24 28.10 -15.21 15.23
CA SER A 24 29.09 -14.89 14.20
C SER A 24 29.60 -13.46 14.32
N THR A 25 30.74 -13.16 13.68
CA THR A 25 31.26 -11.79 13.66
C THR A 25 30.33 -10.84 12.92
N VAL A 26 30.44 -9.54 13.21
CA VAL A 26 29.70 -8.48 12.50
C VAL A 26 30.00 -8.52 10.99
N GLN A 27 31.25 -8.79 10.61
CA GLN A 27 31.65 -8.96 9.22
C GLN A 27 30.93 -10.13 8.54
N ALA A 28 30.92 -11.31 9.16
CA ALA A 28 30.23 -12.48 8.62
C ALA A 28 28.70 -12.25 8.54
N SER A 29 28.15 -11.45 9.43
CA SER A 29 26.72 -11.09 9.45
C SER A 29 26.34 -10.13 8.33
N MET A 30 27.20 -9.16 8.02
CA MET A 30 27.05 -8.29 6.85
C MET A 30 27.14 -9.07 5.54
N GLU A 31 28.14 -9.96 5.42
CA GLU A 31 28.29 -10.87 4.27
C GLU A 31 27.02 -11.70 4.07
N ARG A 32 26.51 -12.29 5.15
CA ARG A 32 25.29 -13.09 5.16
C ARG A 32 24.08 -12.29 4.71
N LEU A 33 23.86 -11.09 5.27
CA LEU A 33 22.76 -10.23 4.88
C LEU A 33 22.80 -9.92 3.38
N CYS A 34 23.95 -9.54 2.84
CA CYS A 34 24.09 -9.27 1.41
C CYS A 34 23.87 -10.53 0.55
N SER A 35 24.31 -11.70 1.02
CA SER A 35 24.11 -12.97 0.32
C SER A 35 22.63 -13.34 0.14
N TYR A 36 21.77 -12.92 1.07
CA TYR A 36 20.32 -13.16 1.04
C TYR A 36 19.57 -12.26 0.07
N LEU A 37 20.13 -11.11 -0.29
CA LEU A 37 19.45 -10.15 -1.17
C LEU A 37 19.43 -10.63 -2.63
N PRO A 38 18.39 -10.31 -3.41
CA PRO A 38 18.33 -10.63 -4.83
C PRO A 38 19.36 -9.85 -5.67
N GLU A 39 19.73 -10.40 -6.82
CA GLU A 39 20.53 -9.68 -7.82
C GLU A 39 19.70 -8.66 -8.61
N LYS A 40 18.40 -8.93 -8.78
CA LYS A 40 17.43 -8.00 -9.41
C LYS A 40 17.49 -6.63 -8.75
N LEU A 41 17.34 -5.58 -9.55
CA LEU A 41 17.44 -4.17 -9.12
C LEU A 41 18.77 -3.80 -8.44
N PHE A 42 19.84 -4.57 -8.66
CA PHE A 42 21.17 -4.36 -8.08
C PHE A 42 21.19 -4.39 -6.54
N LEU A 43 20.22 -5.03 -5.88
CA LEU A 43 20.08 -5.01 -4.42
C LEU A 43 21.29 -5.65 -3.72
N LYS A 44 21.68 -6.86 -4.14
CA LYS A 44 22.89 -7.54 -3.65
C LYS A 44 24.15 -6.71 -3.86
N ALA A 45 24.38 -6.22 -5.07
CA ALA A 45 25.57 -5.43 -5.40
C ALA A 45 25.64 -4.12 -4.58
N THR A 46 24.50 -3.46 -4.37
CA THR A 46 24.39 -2.26 -3.55
C THR A 46 24.70 -2.55 -2.08
N CYS A 47 24.23 -3.69 -1.55
CA CYS A 47 24.56 -4.11 -0.20
C CYS A 47 26.07 -4.28 -0.01
N TYR A 48 26.74 -5.01 -0.92
CA TYR A 48 28.18 -5.19 -0.86
C TYR A 48 28.96 -3.86 -0.98
N LEU A 49 28.46 -2.92 -1.78
CA LEU A 49 29.04 -1.58 -1.86
C LEU A 49 28.93 -0.81 -0.52
N VAL A 50 27.77 -0.90 0.14
CA VAL A 50 27.55 -0.30 1.47
C VAL A 50 28.45 -0.96 2.51
N VAL A 51 28.54 -2.30 2.52
CA VAL A 51 29.44 -3.05 3.42
C VAL A 51 30.89 -2.67 3.18
N ARG A 52 31.33 -2.53 1.93
CA ARG A 52 32.69 -2.09 1.61
C ARG A 52 32.99 -0.68 2.12
N THR A 53 32.01 0.21 2.04
CA THR A 53 32.16 1.63 2.43
C THR A 53 32.10 1.85 3.93
N PHE A 54 31.10 1.30 4.60
CA PHE A 54 30.80 1.58 6.02
C PHE A 54 31.10 0.40 6.95
N GLY A 55 31.26 -0.81 6.42
CA GLY A 55 31.46 -2.03 7.20
C GLY A 55 32.63 -1.97 8.19
N PRO A 56 33.82 -1.45 7.82
CA PRO A 56 34.94 -1.34 8.77
C PRO A 56 34.61 -0.54 10.03
N ASP A 57 33.86 0.56 9.89
CA ASP A 57 33.50 1.40 11.02
C ASP A 57 32.31 0.83 11.82
N ILE A 58 31.34 0.22 11.13
CA ILE A 58 30.26 -0.53 11.78
C ILE A 58 30.84 -1.67 12.65
N ILE A 59 31.83 -2.42 12.15
CA ILE A 59 32.50 -3.48 12.90
C ILE A 59 33.14 -2.93 14.17
N LYS A 60 33.92 -1.85 14.08
CA LYS A 60 34.58 -1.25 15.25
C LYS A 60 33.58 -0.78 16.29
N LEU A 61 32.52 -0.09 15.85
CA LEU A 61 31.51 0.48 16.75
C LEU A 61 30.68 -0.61 17.44
N LEU A 62 30.21 -1.62 16.70
CA LEU A 62 29.46 -2.73 17.28
C LEU A 62 30.34 -3.60 18.19
N SER A 63 31.64 -3.76 17.88
CA SER A 63 32.59 -4.46 18.75
C SER A 63 32.86 -3.72 20.07
N ALA A 64 32.61 -2.40 20.10
CA ALA A 64 32.65 -1.58 21.30
C ALA A 64 31.29 -1.50 22.02
N ASP A 65 30.37 -2.42 21.71
CA ASP A 65 29.00 -2.52 22.25
C ASP A 65 28.14 -1.25 22.06
N MET A 66 28.41 -0.48 21.00
CA MET A 66 27.56 0.65 20.62
C MET A 66 26.23 0.14 20.06
N ASN A 67 25.12 0.75 20.47
CA ASN A 67 23.80 0.45 19.88
C ASN A 67 23.66 1.11 18.50
N ALA A 68 22.59 0.75 17.77
CA ALA A 68 22.38 1.23 16.41
C ALA A 68 22.22 2.76 16.34
N ASP A 69 21.60 3.40 17.34
CA ASP A 69 21.47 4.85 17.40
C ASP A 69 22.84 5.53 17.45
N VAL A 70 23.71 5.10 18.36
CA VAL A 70 25.08 5.64 18.51
C VAL A 70 25.87 5.43 17.22
N VAL A 71 25.77 4.25 16.61
CA VAL A 71 26.43 3.95 15.32
C VAL A 71 25.98 4.94 14.25
N CYS A 72 24.68 5.13 14.07
CA CYS A 72 24.13 5.97 13.02
C CYS A 72 24.36 7.48 13.23
N HIS A 73 24.41 7.93 14.49
CA HIS A 73 24.85 9.29 14.81
C HIS A 73 26.36 9.49 14.61
N THR A 74 27.17 8.46 14.86
CA THR A 74 28.64 8.51 14.64
C THR A 74 28.98 8.55 13.17
N LEU A 75 28.24 7.79 12.35
CA LEU A 75 28.41 7.72 10.89
C LEU A 75 27.68 8.83 10.13
N GLU A 76 27.12 9.82 10.85
CA GLU A 76 26.44 11.00 10.27
C GLU A 76 25.20 10.68 9.41
N PHE A 77 24.58 9.52 9.59
CA PHE A 77 23.24 9.24 9.04
C PHE A 77 22.15 9.91 9.86
N CYS A 78 22.35 10.01 11.19
CA CYS A 78 21.50 10.73 12.11
C CYS A 78 22.17 12.05 12.52
N HIS A 79 21.49 13.17 12.29
CA HIS A 79 21.98 14.49 12.69
C HIS A 79 21.18 15.01 13.88
N GLN A 80 21.86 15.68 14.80
CA GLN A 80 21.23 16.43 15.88
C GLN A 80 21.61 17.90 15.71
N GLY A 81 20.66 18.72 15.25
CA GLY A 81 20.85 20.16 15.14
C GLY A 81 20.88 20.87 16.51
N PRO A 82 21.43 22.09 16.61
CA PRO A 82 21.34 22.90 17.82
C PRO A 82 19.88 23.09 18.24
N GLY A 83 19.57 22.79 19.50
CA GLY A 83 18.20 22.92 20.05
C GLY A 83 17.24 21.77 19.70
N GLN A 84 17.67 20.78 18.89
CA GLN A 84 16.84 19.60 18.60
C GLN A 84 17.02 18.52 19.67
N ALA A 85 15.89 17.90 20.05
CA ALA A 85 15.90 16.72 20.89
C ALA A 85 16.70 15.58 20.23
N LEU A 86 17.31 14.73 21.04
CA LEU A 86 17.97 13.53 20.55
C LEU A 86 16.91 12.49 20.19
N CYS A 87 16.87 12.09 18.92
CA CYS A 87 16.01 10.99 18.48
C CYS A 87 16.74 9.66 18.65
N HIS A 88 16.16 8.74 19.41
CA HIS A 88 16.73 7.42 19.68
C HIS A 88 15.65 6.35 19.67
N LEU A 89 15.97 5.16 19.16
CA LEU A 89 15.07 4.00 19.18
C LEU A 89 15.34 3.12 20.40
N TYR A 90 16.61 2.92 20.74
CA TYR A 90 17.05 2.10 21.85
C TYR A 90 17.18 2.92 23.14
N PRO A 91 17.15 2.27 24.32
CA PRO A 91 17.47 2.94 25.57
C PRO A 91 18.82 3.66 25.50
N LEU A 92 18.87 4.87 26.06
CA LEU A 92 20.11 5.64 26.10
C LEU A 92 21.20 4.87 26.87
N PRO A 93 22.47 5.03 26.50
CA PRO A 93 23.59 4.45 27.24
C PRO A 93 23.57 4.86 28.72
N LYS A 94 24.16 4.03 29.58
CA LYS A 94 24.36 4.38 31.01
C LYS A 94 25.19 5.64 31.19
N GLU A 95 26.17 5.85 30.30
CA GLU A 95 26.97 7.06 30.25
C GLU A 95 26.25 8.17 29.46
N ALA A 96 26.59 9.43 29.73
CA ALA A 96 26.02 10.56 29.01
C ALA A 96 26.19 10.40 27.49
N TRP A 97 25.11 10.65 26.74
CA TRP A 97 25.09 10.51 25.28
C TRP A 97 26.25 11.20 24.58
N LYS A 98 26.55 12.45 24.96
CA LYS A 98 27.66 13.23 24.39
C LYS A 98 29.01 12.52 24.55
N VAL A 99 29.27 11.99 25.75
CA VAL A 99 30.50 11.25 26.06
C VAL A 99 30.57 9.96 25.26
N THR A 100 29.45 9.22 25.17
CA THR A 100 29.38 7.99 24.37
C THR A 100 29.65 8.27 22.89
N LEU A 101 29.07 9.34 22.35
CA LEU A 101 29.26 9.75 20.96
C LEU A 101 30.69 10.23 20.68
N GLU A 102 31.32 10.93 21.63
CA GLU A 102 32.74 11.33 21.54
C GLU A 102 33.65 10.10 21.52
N LYS A 103 33.43 9.13 22.42
CA LYS A 103 34.15 7.84 22.42
C LYS A 103 33.97 7.11 21.08
N ALA A 104 32.75 7.04 20.57
CA ALA A 104 32.46 6.42 19.28
C ALA A 104 33.20 7.12 18.12
N ARG A 105 33.23 8.46 18.10
CA ARG A 105 33.99 9.24 17.11
C ARG A 105 35.49 9.02 17.21
N GLN A 106 36.04 8.86 18.43
CA GLN A 106 37.45 8.54 18.64
C GLN A 106 37.82 7.15 18.10
N ILE A 107 36.91 6.18 18.16
CA ILE A 107 37.11 4.82 17.62
C ILE A 107 37.29 4.85 16.09
N VAL A 108 36.48 5.64 15.37
CA VAL A 108 36.51 5.68 13.90
C VAL A 108 37.51 6.70 13.32
N LYS A 109 38.02 7.64 14.14
CA LYS A 109 39.05 8.67 13.85
C LYS A 109 38.77 9.66 12.70
N LYS A 110 37.87 9.36 11.78
CA LYS A 110 37.14 10.23 10.83
C LYS A 110 36.23 9.29 9.99
N PRO A 111 34.91 9.25 10.23
CA PRO A 111 34.03 8.42 9.40
C PRO A 111 34.12 8.88 7.92
N PRO A 112 33.95 7.98 6.95
CA PRO A 112 33.87 8.36 5.55
C PRO A 112 32.78 9.42 5.38
N THR A 113 33.16 10.62 4.93
CA THR A 113 32.20 11.71 4.77
C THR A 113 31.24 11.39 3.64
N LEU A 114 29.94 11.57 3.90
CA LEU A 114 28.84 11.31 2.95
C LEU A 114 28.87 12.19 1.68
N LYS A 115 29.91 13.03 1.50
CA LYS A 115 30.08 13.94 0.35
C LYS A 115 30.16 13.23 -0.99
N HIS A 116 30.45 11.91 -1.03
CA HIS A 116 30.54 11.14 -2.28
C HIS A 116 29.37 10.17 -2.55
N LEU A 117 28.41 10.02 -1.64
CA LEU A 117 27.23 9.16 -1.86
C LEU A 117 25.91 9.94 -2.00
N ARG A 118 25.86 11.22 -1.59
CA ARG A 118 24.78 12.14 -2.02
C ARG A 118 24.82 12.44 -3.52
N GLY A 119 25.99 12.26 -4.13
CA GLY A 119 26.17 12.22 -5.57
C GLY A 119 26.54 10.82 -6.00
N GLY A 120 25.65 9.84 -5.82
CA GLY A 120 25.60 8.79 -6.82
C GLY A 120 25.42 9.55 -8.13
N ALA A 121 26.43 9.53 -9.01
CA ALA A 121 26.30 10.11 -10.35
C ALA A 121 24.92 9.69 -10.83
N ASP A 122 24.01 10.66 -10.97
CA ASP A 122 22.60 10.35 -11.20
C ASP A 122 22.62 9.40 -12.39
N ILE A 123 22.27 8.13 -12.18
CA ILE A 123 22.32 7.14 -13.27
C ILE A 123 21.43 7.65 -14.42
N CYS A 124 20.45 8.49 -14.08
CA CYS A 124 19.58 9.23 -14.98
C CYS A 124 20.25 10.40 -15.72
N ALA A 125 21.48 10.79 -15.39
CA ALA A 125 22.30 11.74 -16.15
C ALA A 125 23.01 11.07 -17.35
N LEU A 126 23.06 9.73 -17.40
CA LEU A 126 23.53 9.02 -18.59
C LEU A 126 22.46 9.13 -19.70
N PRO A 127 22.79 9.57 -20.93
CA PRO A 127 21.80 9.87 -21.97
C PRO A 127 20.83 8.73 -22.31
N PHE A 128 21.29 7.47 -22.22
CA PHE A 128 20.47 6.29 -22.51
C PHE A 128 19.55 5.88 -21.35
N LEU A 129 19.91 6.22 -20.10
CA LEU A 129 19.11 5.95 -18.89
C LEU A 129 18.21 7.12 -18.52
N ALA A 130 18.50 8.33 -18.99
CA ALA A 130 17.69 9.52 -18.78
C ALA A 130 16.23 9.32 -19.21
N LYS A 131 16.00 8.72 -20.39
CA LYS A 131 14.64 8.41 -20.89
C LYS A 131 13.93 7.38 -20.03
N ILE A 132 14.63 6.33 -19.58
CA ILE A 132 14.07 5.27 -18.72
C ILE A 132 13.72 5.85 -17.35
N CYS A 133 14.63 6.62 -16.75
CA CYS A 133 14.40 7.30 -15.49
C CYS A 133 13.27 8.33 -15.55
N GLN A 134 13.16 9.09 -16.64
CA GLN A 134 12.07 10.03 -16.83
C GLN A 134 10.73 9.29 -16.94
N LYS A 135 10.69 8.16 -17.67
CA LYS A 135 9.51 7.31 -17.76
C LYS A 135 9.15 6.71 -16.39
N PHE A 136 10.12 6.26 -15.61
CA PHE A 136 9.92 5.76 -14.23
C PHE A 136 9.39 6.86 -13.28
N LYS A 137 10.00 8.06 -13.31
CA LYS A 137 9.52 9.22 -12.55
C LYS A 137 8.08 9.60 -12.96
N ARG A 138 7.75 9.51 -14.25
CA ARG A 138 6.39 9.74 -14.77
C ARG A 138 5.41 8.67 -14.29
N THR A 139 5.76 7.38 -14.34
CA THR A 139 4.94 6.27 -13.81
C THR A 139 4.57 6.49 -12.35
N ILE A 140 5.55 6.80 -11.49
CA ILE A 140 5.30 7.06 -10.07
C ILE A 140 4.48 8.34 -9.86
N ARG A 141 4.74 9.38 -10.67
CA ARG A 141 4.03 10.66 -10.54
C ARG A 141 2.57 10.54 -10.96
N ASN A 142 2.32 9.94 -12.12
CA ASN A 142 1.03 9.94 -12.80
C ASN A 142 0.21 8.67 -12.52
N SER A 143 0.76 7.68 -11.82
CA SER A 143 0.07 6.45 -11.42
C SER A 143 -0.49 5.61 -12.59
N VAL A 144 0.23 5.61 -13.71
CA VAL A 144 -0.08 4.84 -14.94
C VAL A 144 1.02 3.82 -15.23
N PRO A 145 0.73 2.70 -15.91
CA PRO A 145 1.69 1.63 -16.12
C PRO A 145 2.98 2.11 -16.83
N PHE A 146 4.13 1.55 -16.43
CA PHE A 146 5.38 1.81 -17.13
C PHE A 146 5.45 1.12 -18.50
N ARG A 147 4.86 -0.08 -18.61
CA ARG A 147 4.76 -0.85 -19.85
C ARG A 147 3.30 -0.89 -20.26
N ASP A 148 3.00 -0.12 -21.27
CA ASP A 148 1.66 0.10 -21.84
C ASP A 148 1.96 0.69 -23.22
N VAL A 149 1.74 -0.11 -24.26
CA VAL A 149 2.17 0.16 -25.64
C VAL A 149 1.12 0.94 -26.40
N ASP A 150 -0.16 0.63 -26.20
CA ASP A 150 -1.30 1.30 -26.84
C ASP A 150 -1.89 2.45 -26.01
N SER A 151 -1.39 2.67 -24.78
CA SER A 151 -1.73 3.80 -23.91
C SER A 151 -3.16 3.79 -23.37
N ASP A 152 -3.74 2.60 -23.15
CA ASP A 152 -5.07 2.42 -22.57
C ASP A 152 -5.07 2.43 -21.01
N ASN A 153 -3.88 2.50 -20.40
CA ASN A 153 -3.58 2.42 -18.97
C ASN A 153 -3.71 1.04 -18.32
N TYR A 154 -3.79 -0.02 -19.09
CA TYR A 154 -3.67 -1.40 -18.65
C TYR A 154 -2.29 -1.95 -19.07
N SER A 155 -1.95 -3.16 -18.62
CA SER A 155 -0.62 -3.70 -18.86
C SER A 155 -0.59 -5.21 -18.81
N ILE A 156 0.30 -5.79 -19.61
CA ILE A 156 0.70 -7.21 -19.52
C ILE A 156 1.76 -7.49 -18.44
N SER A 157 2.33 -6.45 -17.81
CA SER A 157 3.33 -6.62 -16.74
C SER A 157 2.72 -6.42 -15.35
N PRO A 158 3.17 -7.13 -14.32
CA PRO A 158 2.54 -7.08 -12.99
C PRO A 158 2.72 -5.73 -12.30
N THR A 159 3.98 -5.34 -12.14
CA THR A 159 4.39 -4.25 -11.25
C THR A 159 4.49 -2.93 -11.99
N LEU A 160 4.98 -1.87 -11.33
CA LEU A 160 5.14 -0.53 -11.93
C LEU A 160 3.83 -0.03 -12.53
N ARG A 161 2.76 -0.10 -11.70
CA ARG A 161 1.39 0.29 -12.04
C ARG A 161 0.71 -0.58 -13.11
N GLY A 162 1.20 -1.81 -13.33
CA GLY A 162 0.61 -2.78 -14.26
C GLY A 162 -0.52 -3.63 -13.66
N TYR A 163 -0.63 -4.92 -14.04
CA TYR A 163 -1.81 -5.74 -13.72
C TYR A 163 -1.99 -6.12 -12.23
N HIS A 164 -1.01 -5.87 -11.36
CA HIS A 164 -1.25 -5.91 -9.92
C HIS A 164 -2.27 -4.83 -9.50
N TRP A 165 -2.30 -3.71 -10.23
CA TRP A 165 -3.10 -2.53 -9.95
C TRP A 165 -4.43 -2.52 -10.71
N ARG A 166 -4.48 -3.10 -11.90
CA ARG A 166 -5.67 -3.14 -12.76
C ARG A 166 -5.81 -4.48 -13.47
N GLY A 167 -6.94 -4.77 -14.10
CA GLY A 167 -7.05 -5.94 -14.95
C GLY A 167 -5.90 -6.07 -15.95
N ARG A 168 -5.42 -7.29 -16.18
CA ARG A 168 -4.41 -7.49 -17.22
C ARG A 168 -5.02 -7.25 -18.59
N ASP A 169 -4.30 -6.43 -19.35
CA ASP A 169 -4.55 -6.21 -20.75
C ASP A 169 -4.41 -7.52 -21.56
N CYS A 170 -5.42 -7.84 -22.35
CA CYS A 170 -5.44 -9.01 -23.21
C CYS A 170 -4.76 -8.75 -24.56
N ASN A 171 -4.58 -7.49 -24.96
CA ASN A 171 -3.94 -7.10 -26.22
C ASN A 171 -3.30 -5.69 -26.15
N ASP A 172 -2.08 -5.62 -25.62
CA ASP A 172 -1.19 -4.42 -25.48
C ASP A 172 -0.67 -3.89 -26.83
N SER A 173 -1.54 -3.82 -27.82
CA SER A 173 -1.32 -3.31 -29.18
C SER A 173 -2.62 -2.76 -29.79
N ASP A 174 -3.72 -2.74 -29.03
CA ASP A 174 -5.03 -2.25 -29.44
C ASP A 174 -5.70 -1.52 -28.28
N GLU A 175 -5.68 -0.19 -28.32
CA GLU A 175 -6.27 0.70 -27.30
C GLU A 175 -7.77 0.48 -27.09
N MET A 176 -8.43 -0.33 -27.94
CA MET A 176 -9.84 -0.68 -27.85
C MET A 176 -10.08 -2.08 -27.26
N ALA A 177 -9.07 -2.75 -26.72
CA ALA A 177 -9.17 -4.09 -26.13
C ALA A 177 -8.70 -4.12 -24.67
N TYR A 178 -9.59 -3.77 -23.72
CA TYR A 178 -9.21 -3.59 -22.32
C TYR A 178 -10.31 -3.96 -21.30
N PRO A 179 -9.95 -4.31 -20.05
CA PRO A 179 -10.90 -4.65 -18.99
C PRO A 179 -12.02 -3.62 -18.78
N GLY A 180 -13.26 -4.11 -18.83
CA GLY A 180 -14.46 -3.34 -18.50
C GLY A 180 -15.07 -2.51 -19.64
N ARG A 181 -14.51 -2.62 -20.85
CA ARG A 181 -15.13 -2.13 -22.08
C ARG A 181 -16.44 -2.88 -22.38
N ARG A 182 -17.41 -2.26 -23.04
CA ARG A 182 -18.54 -2.98 -23.64
C ARG A 182 -18.04 -3.78 -24.85
N PRO A 183 -18.50 -5.02 -25.03
CA PRO A 183 -17.96 -5.90 -26.05
C PRO A 183 -18.22 -5.39 -27.48
N ASP A 184 -17.19 -5.40 -28.31
CA ASP A 184 -17.21 -5.02 -29.72
C ASP A 184 -17.92 -6.10 -30.53
N ARG A 185 -19.15 -5.80 -30.99
CA ARG A 185 -20.01 -6.76 -31.71
C ARG A 185 -20.16 -8.10 -30.97
N TRP A 186 -20.32 -8.05 -29.64
CA TRP A 186 -20.44 -9.24 -28.79
C TRP A 186 -19.25 -10.20 -28.88
N ASP A 187 -18.06 -9.66 -29.18
CA ASP A 187 -16.78 -10.38 -29.14
C ASP A 187 -16.76 -11.64 -30.02
N GLU A 188 -17.44 -11.59 -31.16
CA GLU A 188 -17.56 -12.70 -32.12
C GLU A 188 -16.21 -13.24 -32.62
N HIS A 189 -15.20 -12.38 -32.73
CA HIS A 189 -13.90 -12.72 -33.33
C HIS A 189 -12.70 -12.53 -32.39
N ARG A 190 -12.87 -11.72 -31.33
CA ARG A 190 -11.83 -11.37 -30.37
C ARG A 190 -12.47 -10.97 -29.06
N ASP A 191 -11.77 -11.22 -27.96
CA ASP A 191 -12.10 -10.69 -26.64
C ASP A 191 -11.65 -9.21 -26.58
N SER A 192 -12.60 -8.28 -26.58
CA SER A 192 -12.35 -6.83 -26.58
C SER A 192 -12.48 -6.20 -25.20
N ASN A 193 -13.00 -6.94 -24.22
CA ASN A 193 -13.14 -6.47 -22.85
C ASN A 193 -12.31 -7.26 -21.84
N CYS A 194 -11.45 -8.16 -22.33
CA CYS A 194 -10.51 -8.98 -21.60
C CYS A 194 -11.13 -9.86 -20.50
N ASN A 195 -12.42 -10.18 -20.61
CA ASN A 195 -13.11 -11.00 -19.62
C ASN A 195 -12.98 -12.51 -19.91
N GLY A 196 -12.31 -12.89 -21.01
CA GLY A 196 -12.07 -14.27 -21.44
C GLY A 196 -13.24 -14.94 -22.16
N ILE A 197 -14.35 -14.24 -22.40
CA ILE A 197 -15.57 -14.75 -23.05
C ILE A 197 -15.65 -14.13 -24.45
N TRP A 198 -15.51 -14.97 -25.47
CA TRP A 198 -15.55 -14.53 -26.86
C TRP A 198 -15.89 -15.70 -27.79
N GLY A 199 -16.12 -15.40 -29.07
CA GLY A 199 -16.47 -16.39 -30.08
C GLY A 199 -17.96 -16.70 -30.12
N VAL A 200 -18.31 -17.72 -30.91
CA VAL A 200 -19.69 -18.08 -31.25
C VAL A 200 -19.98 -19.51 -30.81
N ASP A 201 -21.13 -19.74 -30.19
CA ASP A 201 -21.58 -21.09 -29.84
C ASP A 201 -21.97 -21.85 -31.13
N PRO A 202 -21.27 -22.93 -31.48
CA PRO A 202 -21.55 -23.66 -32.72
C PRO A 202 -22.92 -24.34 -32.72
N LYS A 203 -23.60 -24.45 -31.58
CA LYS A 203 -24.92 -25.10 -31.47
C LYS A 203 -26.06 -24.24 -32.00
N ASP A 204 -26.01 -22.93 -31.76
CA ASP A 204 -27.09 -21.99 -32.09
C ASP A 204 -26.61 -20.77 -32.91
N GLY A 205 -25.30 -20.63 -33.11
CA GLY A 205 -24.71 -19.52 -33.86
C GLY A 205 -24.73 -18.19 -33.12
N LEU A 206 -25.02 -18.17 -31.81
CA LEU A 206 -25.02 -16.94 -31.02
C LEU A 206 -23.64 -16.65 -30.41
N PRO A 207 -23.20 -15.39 -30.36
CA PRO A 207 -21.98 -15.02 -29.66
C PRO A 207 -22.08 -15.37 -28.17
N TYR A 208 -21.02 -15.95 -27.59
CA TYR A 208 -21.02 -16.36 -26.18
C TYR A 208 -21.23 -15.17 -25.24
N GLU A 209 -20.58 -14.05 -25.53
CA GLU A 209 -20.70 -12.81 -24.73
C GLU A 209 -22.14 -12.30 -24.73
N LYS A 210 -22.83 -12.36 -25.88
CA LYS A 210 -24.25 -12.03 -25.95
C LYS A 210 -25.07 -12.99 -25.09
N LYS A 211 -24.88 -14.30 -25.28
CA LYS A 211 -25.65 -15.34 -24.62
C LYS A 211 -25.49 -15.31 -23.09
N PHE A 212 -24.28 -15.05 -22.60
CA PHE A 212 -23.95 -15.17 -21.18
C PHE A 212 -23.92 -13.84 -20.43
N CYS A 213 -23.69 -12.71 -21.11
CA CYS A 213 -23.48 -11.42 -20.46
C CYS A 213 -24.55 -10.37 -20.79
N GLU A 214 -25.32 -10.50 -21.89
CA GLU A 214 -26.44 -9.60 -22.19
C GLU A 214 -27.47 -9.61 -21.05
N GLY A 215 -27.83 -8.43 -20.53
CA GLY A 215 -28.77 -8.30 -19.42
C GLY A 215 -28.25 -8.70 -18.03
N SER A 216 -26.99 -9.15 -17.91
CA SER A 216 -26.35 -9.48 -16.61
C SER A 216 -25.86 -8.25 -15.84
N GLU A 217 -25.92 -7.07 -16.47
CA GLU A 217 -25.46 -5.77 -15.96
C GLU A 217 -24.02 -5.77 -15.40
N PRO A 218 -22.99 -6.13 -16.22
CA PRO A 218 -21.59 -6.11 -15.80
C PRO A 218 -21.17 -4.73 -15.29
N ARG A 219 -20.25 -4.73 -14.32
CA ARG A 219 -19.69 -3.51 -13.73
C ARG A 219 -18.32 -3.76 -13.13
N GLY A 220 -17.48 -2.73 -13.19
CA GLY A 220 -16.14 -2.76 -12.62
C GLY A 220 -16.12 -2.34 -11.16
N ILE A 221 -15.00 -2.61 -10.50
CA ILE A 221 -14.68 -2.07 -9.17
C ILE A 221 -13.47 -1.15 -9.28
N VAL A 222 -13.62 0.08 -8.81
CA VAL A 222 -12.57 1.09 -8.78
C VAL A 222 -12.36 1.53 -7.33
N LEU A 223 -11.14 1.44 -6.83
CA LEU A 223 -10.75 2.02 -5.55
C LEU A 223 -10.02 3.33 -5.80
N LEU A 224 -10.52 4.43 -5.23
CA LEU A 224 -9.74 5.65 -5.02
C LEU A 224 -9.23 5.59 -3.58
N GLY A 225 -7.98 5.18 -3.39
CA GLY A 225 -7.47 4.83 -2.06
C GLY A 225 -6.12 5.45 -1.69
N ASP A 226 -5.74 5.22 -0.44
CA ASP A 226 -4.41 5.53 0.08
C ASP A 226 -3.56 4.27 0.23
N SER A 227 -2.52 4.34 1.08
CA SER A 227 -1.65 3.22 1.41
C SER A 227 -2.39 2.01 1.98
N ALA A 228 -3.44 2.20 2.77
CA ALA A 228 -4.24 1.08 3.29
C ALA A 228 -5.08 0.44 2.18
N GLY A 229 -5.62 1.25 1.26
CA GLY A 229 -6.35 0.78 0.09
C GLY A 229 -5.48 0.02 -0.92
N ALA A 230 -4.22 0.44 -1.08
CA ALA A 230 -3.21 -0.26 -1.88
C ALA A 230 -2.62 -1.49 -1.18
N HIS A 231 -2.96 -1.70 0.10
CA HIS A 231 -2.36 -2.69 0.98
C HIS A 231 -0.82 -2.53 1.08
N PHE A 232 -0.38 -1.39 1.61
CA PHE A 232 1.00 -1.17 1.99
C PHE A 232 1.44 -2.23 3.01
N HIS A 233 2.52 -2.95 2.71
CA HIS A 233 3.04 -4.00 3.57
C HIS A 233 4.55 -4.14 3.43
N ILE A 234 5.23 -4.11 4.57
CA ILE A 234 6.64 -4.48 4.68
C ILE A 234 6.72 -5.83 5.38
N PRO A 235 7.19 -6.89 4.70
CA PRO A 235 7.32 -8.21 5.31
C PRO A 235 8.20 -8.18 6.57
N PRO A 236 7.69 -8.62 7.75
CA PRO A 236 8.48 -8.67 8.98
C PRO A 236 9.69 -9.61 8.85
N GLU A 237 9.66 -10.57 7.92
CA GLU A 237 10.76 -11.47 7.60
C GLU A 237 12.00 -10.73 7.09
N TRP A 238 11.85 -9.52 6.55
CA TRP A 238 12.97 -8.68 6.11
C TRP A 238 13.77 -8.06 7.26
N ILE A 239 13.18 -8.00 8.46
CA ILE A 239 13.78 -7.34 9.63
C ILE A 239 13.88 -8.23 10.86
N THR A 240 13.41 -9.48 10.77
CA THR A 240 13.44 -10.47 11.87
C THR A 240 14.59 -11.45 11.66
N ALA A 241 15.76 -11.12 12.22
CA ALA A 241 17.01 -11.86 12.00
C ALA A 241 16.92 -13.36 12.36
N SER A 242 16.08 -13.74 13.34
CA SER A 242 15.90 -15.12 13.79
C SER A 242 15.29 -16.05 12.74
N GLN A 243 14.60 -15.49 11.75
CA GLN A 243 13.91 -16.24 10.67
C GLN A 243 14.44 -15.87 9.28
N MET A 244 15.40 -14.94 9.23
CA MET A 244 15.88 -14.36 7.98
C MET A 244 16.68 -15.36 7.15
N SER A 245 16.34 -15.45 5.87
CA SER A 245 17.01 -16.30 4.90
C SER A 245 16.96 -15.69 3.50
N LEU A 246 17.57 -16.37 2.52
CA LEU A 246 17.45 -16.02 1.11
C LEU A 246 15.98 -15.97 0.64
N LYS A 247 15.12 -16.85 1.16
CA LYS A 247 13.69 -16.86 0.80
C LYS A 247 12.94 -15.62 1.29
N SER A 248 13.39 -15.02 2.39
CA SER A 248 12.76 -13.84 2.98
C SER A 248 12.70 -12.67 2.00
N PHE A 249 13.67 -12.55 1.07
CA PHE A 249 13.80 -11.41 0.18
C PHE A 249 13.38 -11.69 -1.28
N PHE A 250 12.77 -12.83 -1.59
CA PHE A 250 12.33 -13.14 -2.96
C PHE A 250 11.31 -12.16 -3.51
N ASN A 251 10.45 -11.65 -2.64
CA ASN A 251 9.42 -10.66 -2.95
C ASN A 251 9.93 -9.21 -2.95
N LEU A 252 11.12 -8.93 -2.43
CA LEU A 252 11.66 -7.58 -2.29
C LEU A 252 11.69 -6.80 -3.62
N PRO A 253 12.12 -7.36 -4.77
CA PRO A 253 12.13 -6.61 -6.02
C PRO A 253 10.72 -6.22 -6.47
N THR A 254 9.78 -7.16 -6.38
CA THR A 254 8.36 -6.94 -6.74
C THR A 254 7.75 -5.86 -5.87
N ALA A 255 7.88 -5.99 -4.55
CA ALA A 255 7.37 -5.02 -3.59
C ALA A 255 7.97 -3.62 -3.83
N LEU A 256 9.27 -3.50 -4.09
CA LEU A 256 9.88 -2.19 -4.40
C LEU A 256 9.33 -1.57 -5.69
N THR A 257 9.07 -2.37 -6.72
CA THR A 257 8.46 -1.89 -7.97
C THR A 257 6.96 -1.63 -7.88
N ASP A 258 6.31 -2.10 -6.83
CA ASP A 258 4.93 -1.76 -6.46
C ASP A 258 4.88 -0.77 -5.30
N GLU A 259 5.96 -0.02 -5.05
CA GLU A 259 5.94 1.07 -4.05
C GLU A 259 5.69 0.57 -2.60
N LEU A 260 5.98 -0.71 -2.34
CA LEU A 260 5.67 -1.50 -1.12
C LEU A 260 4.18 -1.77 -0.91
N ASP A 261 3.37 -1.53 -1.93
CA ASP A 261 1.96 -1.86 -1.96
C ASP A 261 1.74 -3.25 -2.55
N TRP A 262 0.63 -3.87 -2.17
CA TRP A 262 0.22 -5.21 -2.58
C TRP A 262 -1.25 -5.21 -3.04
N PRO A 263 -1.61 -4.39 -4.04
CA PRO A 263 -3.00 -4.22 -4.47
C PRO A 263 -3.65 -5.54 -4.95
N GLN A 264 -2.84 -6.47 -5.46
CA GLN A 264 -3.22 -7.83 -5.84
C GLN A 264 -3.65 -8.73 -4.65
N LEU A 265 -3.38 -8.31 -3.41
CA LEU A 265 -3.81 -8.94 -2.16
C LEU A 265 -4.73 -8.03 -1.32
N SER A 266 -5.09 -6.85 -1.82
CA SER A 266 -5.94 -5.90 -1.09
C SER A 266 -7.39 -6.35 -0.96
N GLY A 267 -8.09 -5.87 0.06
CA GLY A 267 -9.51 -6.15 0.27
C GLY A 267 -10.43 -5.65 -0.85
N ALA A 268 -10.08 -4.56 -1.55
CA ALA A 268 -10.94 -4.04 -2.62
C ALA A 268 -10.70 -4.74 -3.96
N THR A 269 -9.44 -4.84 -4.39
CA THR A 269 -9.08 -5.25 -5.77
C THR A 269 -8.23 -6.52 -5.83
N GLY A 270 -7.93 -7.14 -4.69
CA GLY A 270 -7.08 -8.32 -4.64
C GLY A 270 -7.65 -9.47 -5.48
N PHE A 271 -6.81 -10.19 -6.20
CA PHE A 271 -7.24 -11.26 -7.10
C PHE A 271 -6.48 -12.56 -6.90
N LEU A 272 -5.37 -12.54 -6.14
CA LEU A 272 -4.67 -13.74 -5.77
C LEU A 272 -5.48 -14.49 -4.71
N LEU A 273 -5.92 -15.71 -5.05
CA LEU A 273 -6.81 -16.53 -4.22
C LEU A 273 -6.16 -17.09 -2.95
N ASN A 274 -4.83 -17.15 -2.92
CA ASN A 274 -4.07 -17.61 -1.76
C ASN A 274 -3.73 -16.41 -0.88
N ALA A 275 -4.70 -16.00 -0.07
CA ALA A 275 -4.43 -15.05 1.00
C ALA A 275 -3.28 -15.59 1.87
N THR A 276 -2.23 -14.79 2.08
CA THR A 276 -1.04 -15.21 2.86
C THR A 276 -1.44 -15.60 4.28
N SER A 277 -2.52 -15.00 4.77
CA SER A 277 -3.12 -15.22 6.08
C SER A 277 -3.93 -16.52 6.24
N GLY A 278 -4.23 -17.24 5.15
CA GLY A 278 -5.06 -18.46 5.19
C GLY A 278 -6.54 -18.23 5.50
N ILE A 279 -7.01 -16.97 5.50
CA ILE A 279 -8.42 -16.62 5.71
C ILE A 279 -9.19 -16.74 4.40
N LYS A 280 -10.37 -17.39 4.45
CA LYS A 280 -11.27 -17.57 3.30
C LYS A 280 -11.98 -16.28 2.80
N GLY A 281 -11.53 -15.11 3.25
CA GLY A 281 -12.10 -13.82 2.85
C GLY A 281 -11.71 -13.51 1.41
N ASN A 282 -12.65 -13.04 0.61
CA ASN A 282 -12.38 -12.64 -0.78
C ASN A 282 -12.44 -11.12 -0.87
N SER A 283 -11.67 -10.54 -1.79
CA SER A 283 -11.80 -9.12 -2.08
C SER A 283 -13.19 -8.78 -2.64
N ILE A 284 -13.54 -7.50 -2.65
CA ILE A 284 -14.75 -6.98 -3.30
C ILE A 284 -14.76 -7.36 -4.78
N TYR A 285 -13.62 -7.24 -5.47
CA TYR A 285 -13.47 -7.69 -6.85
C TYR A 285 -13.82 -9.17 -7.03
N LEU A 286 -13.28 -10.06 -6.19
CA LEU A 286 -13.53 -11.49 -6.32
C LEU A 286 -14.98 -11.87 -5.98
N HIS A 287 -15.60 -11.17 -5.03
CA HIS A 287 -17.05 -11.31 -4.79
C HIS A 287 -17.87 -10.85 -6.01
N LEU A 288 -17.50 -9.73 -6.64
CA LEU A 288 -18.16 -9.20 -7.82
C LEU A 288 -18.00 -10.12 -9.04
N ARG A 289 -16.80 -10.70 -9.25
CA ARG A 289 -16.54 -11.72 -10.27
C ARG A 289 -17.30 -13.01 -10.00
N ARG A 290 -17.39 -13.45 -8.75
CA ARG A 290 -18.17 -14.65 -8.39
C ARG A 290 -19.66 -14.44 -8.66
N ARG A 291 -20.18 -13.25 -8.37
CA ARG A 291 -21.58 -12.89 -8.60
C ARG A 291 -21.90 -12.82 -10.09
N ASN A 292 -21.01 -12.26 -10.90
CA ASN A 292 -21.12 -12.25 -12.36
C ASN A 292 -19.73 -12.40 -12.99
N ARG A 293 -19.48 -13.55 -13.63
CA ARG A 293 -18.19 -13.89 -14.25
C ARG A 293 -17.83 -12.99 -15.43
N CYS A 294 -18.78 -12.27 -16.02
CA CYS A 294 -18.51 -11.26 -17.05
C CYS A 294 -17.70 -10.07 -16.52
N ASN A 295 -17.60 -9.90 -15.19
CA ASN A 295 -16.76 -8.86 -14.56
C ASN A 295 -15.29 -9.27 -14.42
N HIS A 296 -14.85 -10.37 -15.05
CA HIS A 296 -13.47 -10.81 -14.96
C HIS A 296 -12.52 -9.71 -15.45
N ARG A 297 -11.43 -9.49 -14.69
CA ARG A 297 -10.41 -8.44 -14.83
C ARG A 297 -10.88 -7.00 -14.65
N ASP A 298 -12.17 -6.71 -14.50
CA ASP A 298 -12.67 -5.34 -14.36
C ASP A 298 -12.47 -4.76 -12.93
N TYR A 299 -11.20 -4.61 -12.54
CA TYR A 299 -10.77 -3.94 -11.31
C TYR A 299 -9.73 -2.86 -11.62
N GLN A 300 -9.75 -1.78 -10.84
CA GLN A 300 -8.73 -0.73 -10.84
C GLN A 300 -8.45 -0.22 -9.42
N ASN A 301 -7.20 -0.33 -8.97
CA ASN A 301 -6.72 0.22 -7.72
C ASN A 301 -6.00 1.54 -8.00
N ILE A 302 -6.76 2.63 -7.97
CA ILE A 302 -6.26 4.00 -8.16
C ILE A 302 -5.90 4.55 -6.77
N SER A 303 -4.87 3.94 -6.18
CA SER A 303 -4.40 4.31 -4.83
C SER A 303 -2.95 4.75 -4.81
N LYS A 304 -2.59 5.56 -3.83
CA LYS A 304 -1.20 6.02 -3.67
C LYS A 304 -0.83 6.19 -2.21
N ASN A 305 0.38 5.79 -1.85
CA ASN A 305 0.96 6.09 -0.55
C ASN A 305 0.94 7.60 -0.27
N GLY A 306 0.31 8.01 0.83
CA GLY A 306 0.10 9.40 1.19
C GLY A 306 -1.07 10.11 0.48
N ALA A 307 -1.94 9.38 -0.23
CA ALA A 307 -3.12 9.97 -0.83
C ALA A 307 -4.10 10.50 0.22
N SER A 308 -4.63 11.70 -0.02
CA SER A 308 -5.68 12.34 0.78
C SER A 308 -6.65 13.06 -0.13
N SER A 309 -7.72 13.63 0.43
CA SER A 309 -8.60 14.51 -0.35
C SER A 309 -7.84 15.66 -1.03
N GLN A 310 -6.74 16.13 -0.42
CA GLN A 310 -6.00 17.30 -0.87
C GLN A 310 -5.13 17.05 -2.10
N ASN A 311 -4.77 15.80 -2.39
CA ASN A 311 -3.84 15.47 -3.47
C ASN A 311 -4.35 14.41 -4.46
N LEU A 312 -5.56 13.88 -4.27
CA LEU A 312 -6.18 12.92 -5.18
C LEU A 312 -6.25 13.45 -6.63
N GLU A 313 -6.49 14.75 -6.80
CA GLU A 313 -6.51 15.41 -8.12
C GLU A 313 -5.22 15.18 -8.93
N THR A 314 -4.09 14.96 -8.26
CA THR A 314 -2.79 14.78 -8.92
C THR A 314 -2.64 13.44 -9.65
N PHE A 315 -3.52 12.48 -9.37
CA PHE A 315 -3.47 11.15 -9.97
C PHE A 315 -4.83 10.53 -10.31
N ILE A 316 -5.96 11.17 -9.99
CA ILE A 316 -7.30 10.68 -10.35
C ILE A 316 -7.48 10.55 -11.87
N GLU A 317 -6.74 11.35 -12.66
CA GLU A 317 -6.74 11.25 -14.12
C GLU A 317 -6.21 9.92 -14.65
N SER A 318 -5.53 9.13 -13.81
CA SER A 318 -5.12 7.78 -14.17
C SER A 318 -6.30 6.80 -14.25
N LEU A 319 -7.49 7.14 -13.74
CA LEU A 319 -8.70 6.33 -13.84
C LEU A 319 -9.09 6.08 -15.31
N SER A 320 -9.13 4.81 -15.71
CA SER A 320 -9.48 4.41 -17.07
C SER A 320 -10.94 3.99 -17.14
N ARG A 321 -11.81 4.94 -17.48
CA ARG A 321 -13.22 4.66 -17.77
C ARG A 321 -13.75 5.64 -18.81
N ASN A 322 -14.26 5.11 -19.92
CA ASN A 322 -14.89 5.86 -20.98
C ASN A 322 -16.41 5.90 -20.74
N PRO A 323 -17.04 7.08 -20.65
CA PRO A 323 -18.47 7.20 -20.31
C PRO A 323 -19.41 6.58 -21.35
N LEU A 324 -18.97 6.40 -22.60
CA LEU A 324 -19.78 5.87 -23.69
C LEU A 324 -19.46 4.40 -24.01
N LEU A 325 -18.19 4.03 -23.94
CA LEU A 325 -17.71 2.72 -24.39
C LEU A 325 -17.66 1.68 -23.28
N ASP A 326 -17.64 2.06 -22.02
CA ASP A 326 -17.38 1.12 -20.93
C ASP A 326 -18.66 0.78 -20.15
N HIS A 327 -18.57 -0.31 -19.39
CA HIS A 327 -19.58 -0.67 -18.40
C HIS A 327 -19.54 0.29 -17.19
N PRO A 328 -20.65 0.47 -16.45
CA PRO A 328 -20.63 1.21 -15.20
C PRO A 328 -19.61 0.66 -14.19
N ALA A 329 -19.29 1.43 -13.15
CA ALA A 329 -18.38 0.99 -12.09
C ALA A 329 -18.95 1.29 -10.70
N ILE A 330 -18.57 0.45 -9.75
CA ILE A 330 -18.64 0.75 -8.31
C ILE A 330 -17.31 1.43 -7.97
N VAL A 331 -17.35 2.68 -7.54
CA VAL A 331 -16.19 3.44 -7.11
C VAL A 331 -16.23 3.59 -5.60
N ILE A 332 -15.17 3.15 -4.91
CA ILE A 332 -15.01 3.33 -3.47
C ILE A 332 -14.02 4.47 -3.26
N TYR A 333 -14.48 5.57 -2.66
CA TYR A 333 -13.62 6.65 -2.18
C TYR A 333 -13.18 6.34 -0.75
N ALA A 334 -11.90 6.01 -0.58
CA ALA A 334 -11.32 5.54 0.68
C ALA A 334 -10.04 6.33 1.03
N MET A 335 -10.16 7.64 1.20
CA MET A 335 -9.11 8.48 1.81
C MET A 335 -9.23 8.38 3.34
N ILE A 336 -8.72 7.29 3.91
CA ILE A 336 -9.09 6.86 5.28
C ILE A 336 -8.06 7.23 6.35
N GLY A 337 -7.18 8.21 6.10
CA GLY A 337 -6.22 8.60 7.14
C GLY A 337 -5.47 9.89 6.89
N ASN A 338 -4.91 10.08 5.69
CA ASN A 338 -3.93 11.16 5.44
C ASN A 338 -4.51 12.59 5.54
N ASP A 339 -5.83 12.75 5.58
CA ASP A 339 -6.46 14.05 5.89
C ASP A 339 -6.30 14.45 7.37
N VAL A 340 -6.00 13.50 8.27
CA VAL A 340 -5.69 13.73 9.69
C VAL A 340 -4.29 13.24 10.10
N CYS A 341 -3.70 12.33 9.34
CA CYS A 341 -2.39 11.74 9.60
C CYS A 341 -1.27 12.49 8.87
N ASN A 342 -0.29 12.97 9.64
CA ASN A 342 0.92 13.59 9.13
C ASN A 342 2.09 13.42 10.14
N GLY A 343 3.31 13.70 9.69
CA GLY A 343 4.53 13.55 10.47
C GLY A 343 5.04 14.84 11.14
N ARG A 344 4.27 15.93 11.14
CA ARG A 344 4.70 17.23 11.68
C ARG A 344 4.74 17.19 13.20
N SER A 345 5.62 18.00 13.80
CA SER A 345 5.77 18.07 15.26
C SER A 345 4.51 18.59 15.96
N ASP A 346 3.80 19.53 15.35
CA ASP A 346 2.44 19.91 15.72
C ASP A 346 1.50 19.50 14.57
N PRO A 347 0.84 18.33 14.65
CA PRO A 347 0.12 17.78 13.52
C PRO A 347 -1.31 18.33 13.38
N VAL A 348 -1.89 18.98 14.40
CA VAL A 348 -3.30 19.38 14.41
C VAL A 348 -3.62 20.51 13.43
N PRO A 349 -2.80 21.57 13.31
CA PRO A 349 -3.03 22.64 12.32
C PRO A 349 -2.93 22.16 10.86
N GLU A 350 -2.22 21.06 10.64
CA GLU A 350 -1.95 20.48 9.32
C GLU A 350 -3.05 19.51 8.87
N MET A 351 -3.94 19.12 9.79
CA MET A 351 -5.10 18.31 9.45
C MET A 351 -6.08 19.12 8.60
N THR A 352 -6.65 18.46 7.59
CA THR A 352 -7.63 19.06 6.68
C THR A 352 -8.88 19.52 7.44
N THR A 353 -9.35 20.73 7.18
CA THR A 353 -10.61 21.22 7.80
C THR A 353 -11.84 20.67 7.08
N PRO A 354 -13.01 20.60 7.74
CA PRO A 354 -14.25 20.15 7.09
C PRO A 354 -14.59 20.92 5.80
N GLU A 355 -14.28 22.22 5.74
CA GLU A 355 -14.56 23.08 4.58
C GLU A 355 -13.62 22.75 3.41
N GLN A 356 -12.31 22.61 3.69
CA GLN A 356 -11.33 22.20 2.68
C GLN A 356 -11.65 20.81 2.15
N PHE A 357 -11.99 19.89 3.05
CA PHE A 357 -12.35 18.52 2.73
C PHE A 357 -13.61 18.46 1.86
N TYR A 358 -14.65 19.22 2.21
CA TYR A 358 -15.86 19.35 1.40
C TYR A 358 -15.54 19.82 -0.02
N SER A 359 -14.74 20.89 -0.16
CA SER A 359 -14.36 21.43 -1.47
C SER A 359 -13.68 20.37 -2.34
N LYS A 360 -12.68 19.67 -1.78
CA LYS A 360 -11.89 18.67 -2.50
C LYS A 360 -12.68 17.41 -2.85
N VAL A 361 -13.57 16.95 -1.97
CA VAL A 361 -14.47 15.84 -2.28
C VAL A 361 -15.45 16.24 -3.38
N MET A 362 -15.99 17.46 -3.36
CA MET A 362 -16.87 17.93 -4.43
C MET A 362 -16.17 18.09 -5.79
N GLU A 363 -14.91 18.52 -5.81
CA GLU A 363 -14.07 18.52 -7.03
C GLU A 363 -13.92 17.10 -7.59
N THR A 364 -13.61 16.14 -6.73
CA THR A 364 -13.50 14.71 -7.08
C THR A 364 -14.81 14.17 -7.66
N LEU A 365 -15.94 14.41 -7.00
CA LEU A 365 -17.24 13.89 -7.44
C LEU A 365 -17.69 14.51 -8.78
N LYS A 366 -17.39 15.79 -9.01
CA LYS A 366 -17.63 16.44 -10.32
C LYS A 366 -16.79 15.81 -11.42
N TYR A 367 -15.52 15.52 -11.14
CA TYR A 367 -14.64 14.81 -12.08
C TYR A 367 -15.21 13.43 -12.43
N LEU A 368 -15.58 12.64 -11.40
CA LEU A 368 -16.20 11.33 -11.61
C LEU A 368 -17.48 11.42 -12.42
N ASN A 369 -18.29 12.47 -12.22
CA ASN A 369 -19.57 12.59 -12.91
C ASN A 369 -19.41 12.79 -14.43
N ALA A 370 -18.31 13.39 -14.85
CA ALA A 370 -17.99 13.56 -16.26
C ALA A 370 -17.34 12.31 -16.89
N ARG A 371 -16.78 11.42 -16.07
CA ARG A 371 -15.95 10.29 -16.53
C ARG A 371 -16.65 8.95 -16.46
N LEU A 372 -17.52 8.74 -15.49
CA LEU A 372 -18.19 7.46 -15.27
C LEU A 372 -19.38 7.25 -16.23
N PRO A 373 -19.57 6.03 -16.77
CA PRO A 373 -20.79 5.68 -17.48
C PRO A 373 -22.03 5.79 -16.59
N ASN A 374 -23.16 6.12 -17.20
CA ASN A 374 -24.43 6.19 -16.47
C ASN A 374 -24.80 4.84 -15.85
N GLY A 375 -25.33 4.87 -14.63
CA GLY A 375 -25.62 3.68 -13.82
C GLY A 375 -24.47 3.26 -12.89
N SER A 376 -23.44 4.10 -12.75
CA SER A 376 -22.35 3.85 -11.81
C SER A 376 -22.78 4.11 -10.36
N HIS A 377 -21.96 3.68 -9.40
CA HIS A 377 -22.21 3.85 -7.97
C HIS A 377 -20.95 4.35 -7.30
N VAL A 378 -21.05 5.36 -6.43
CA VAL A 378 -19.91 5.88 -5.66
C VAL A 378 -20.21 5.70 -4.17
N ILE A 379 -19.31 5.04 -3.45
CA ILE A 379 -19.40 4.84 -2.00
C ILE A 379 -18.29 5.67 -1.33
N LEU A 380 -18.70 6.66 -0.54
CA LEU A 380 -17.79 7.44 0.31
C LEU A 380 -17.57 6.69 1.61
N TYR A 381 -16.32 6.32 1.90
CA TYR A 381 -15.98 5.61 3.13
C TYR A 381 -15.48 6.59 4.19
N GLY A 382 -16.04 6.50 5.40
CA GLY A 382 -15.63 7.31 6.55
C GLY A 382 -14.17 7.10 6.94
N LEU A 383 -13.65 8.00 7.77
CA LEU A 383 -12.33 7.85 8.38
C LEU A 383 -12.46 7.01 9.67
N PRO A 384 -11.45 6.19 10.00
CA PRO A 384 -11.42 5.43 11.24
C PRO A 384 -11.28 6.32 12.47
N ASP A 385 -11.68 5.78 13.62
CA ASP A 385 -11.09 6.17 14.90
C ASP A 385 -9.81 5.34 15.10
N GLY A 386 -8.64 5.97 14.92
CA GLY A 386 -7.33 5.31 15.04
C GLY A 386 -6.77 5.18 16.45
N THR A 387 -7.52 5.53 17.51
CA THR A 387 -7.06 5.39 18.91
C THR A 387 -6.61 3.97 19.26
N PHE A 388 -7.29 2.96 18.68
CA PHE A 388 -7.02 1.54 18.91
C PHE A 388 -5.58 1.12 18.54
N LEU A 389 -4.89 1.86 17.65
CA LEU A 389 -3.51 1.59 17.26
C LEU A 389 -2.59 1.63 18.47
N TRP A 390 -2.62 2.76 19.21
CA TRP A 390 -1.83 2.92 20.41
C TRP A 390 -2.24 1.89 21.46
N ASP A 391 -3.54 1.77 21.74
CA ASP A 391 -4.07 0.93 22.81
C ASP A 391 -3.68 -0.54 22.69
N HIS A 392 -3.53 -1.05 21.47
CA HIS A 392 -3.21 -2.46 21.22
C HIS A 392 -1.73 -2.73 20.89
N LEU A 393 -0.95 -1.72 20.50
CA LEU A 393 0.45 -1.92 20.10
C LEU A 393 1.48 -1.34 21.08
N HIS A 394 1.21 -0.26 21.79
CA HIS A 394 2.25 0.57 22.42
C HIS A 394 3.22 -0.21 23.35
N SER A 395 2.72 -1.23 24.05
CA SER A 395 3.48 -2.08 24.99
C SER A 395 4.05 -3.35 24.36
N ARG A 396 3.65 -3.69 23.14
CA ARG A 396 4.11 -4.88 22.41
C ARG A 396 5.47 -4.61 21.78
N TYR A 397 6.25 -5.67 21.59
CA TYR A 397 7.52 -5.59 20.89
C TYR A 397 7.30 -5.51 19.37
N HIS A 398 7.89 -4.49 18.75
CA HIS A 398 8.04 -4.38 17.30
C HIS A 398 8.97 -5.52 16.80
N PRO A 399 8.88 -6.01 15.55
CA PRO A 399 9.75 -7.08 15.04
C PRO A 399 11.25 -6.88 15.33
N LEU A 400 11.78 -5.66 15.18
CA LEU A 400 13.16 -5.33 15.55
C LEU A 400 13.47 -5.49 17.06
N GLY A 401 12.48 -5.46 17.93
CA GLY A 401 12.63 -5.61 19.37
C GLY A 401 12.34 -7.00 19.90
N GLN A 402 11.91 -7.95 19.06
CA GLN A 402 11.44 -9.26 19.53
C GLN A 402 12.57 -10.14 20.08
N LEU A 403 13.75 -10.10 19.45
CA LEU A 403 14.88 -10.94 19.84
C LEU A 403 15.38 -10.62 21.26
N ASN A 404 15.58 -9.33 21.54
CA ASN A 404 16.20 -8.87 22.78
C ASN A 404 15.20 -8.21 23.75
N ARG A 405 13.92 -8.12 23.38
CA ARG A 405 12.86 -7.48 24.18
C ARG A 405 13.16 -6.02 24.52
N ASP A 406 13.67 -5.26 23.54
CA ASP A 406 14.30 -3.95 23.73
C ASP A 406 13.69 -2.81 22.90
N VAL A 407 12.75 -3.10 21.99
CA VAL A 407 12.01 -2.09 21.20
C VAL A 407 10.51 -2.39 21.19
N THR A 408 9.73 -1.57 21.89
CA THR A 408 8.26 -1.57 21.81
C THR A 408 7.76 -0.63 20.70
N TYR A 409 6.50 -0.78 20.28
CA TYR A 409 5.90 0.19 19.36
C TYR A 409 5.83 1.60 19.96
N GLY A 410 5.63 1.75 21.27
CA GLY A 410 5.68 3.06 21.91
C GLY A 410 7.04 3.75 21.73
N GLN A 411 8.13 3.00 21.80
CA GLN A 411 9.49 3.51 21.51
C GLN A 411 9.67 3.82 20.03
N LEU A 412 9.19 2.94 19.13
CA LEU A 412 9.22 3.19 17.69
C LEU A 412 8.47 4.49 17.34
N TYR A 413 7.27 4.68 17.86
CA TYR A 413 6.43 5.84 17.57
C TYR A 413 7.10 7.14 18.06
N ALA A 414 7.70 7.13 19.25
CA ALA A 414 8.47 8.26 19.75
C ALA A 414 9.68 8.57 18.85
N PHE A 415 10.41 7.54 18.40
CA PHE A 415 11.55 7.68 17.49
C PHE A 415 11.15 8.28 16.14
N LEU A 416 10.11 7.74 15.50
CA LEU A 416 9.62 8.23 14.21
C LEU A 416 9.06 9.66 14.31
N SER A 417 8.37 9.99 15.40
CA SER A 417 7.82 11.34 15.63
C SER A 417 8.93 12.36 15.88
N CYS A 418 9.97 12.00 16.63
CA CYS A 418 11.15 12.86 16.82
C CYS A 418 11.86 13.16 15.48
N LEU A 419 11.95 12.16 14.60
CA LEU A 419 12.50 12.31 13.26
C LEU A 419 11.55 13.00 12.26
N GLN A 420 10.32 13.32 12.65
CA GLN A 420 9.26 13.88 11.79
C GLN A 420 8.95 13.01 10.55
N VAL A 421 9.01 11.69 10.73
CA VAL A 421 8.71 10.68 9.70
C VAL A 421 7.64 9.68 10.16
N SER A 422 6.95 9.98 11.27
CA SER A 422 5.79 9.20 11.68
C SER A 422 4.69 9.32 10.62
N PRO A 423 4.10 8.19 10.16
CA PRO A 423 3.03 8.25 9.17
C PRO A 423 1.77 8.88 9.77
N CYS A 424 1.57 8.79 11.09
CA CYS A 424 0.46 9.45 11.76
C CYS A 424 0.82 9.86 13.20
N HIS A 425 1.51 11.00 13.36
CA HIS A 425 1.87 11.50 14.69
C HIS A 425 0.66 11.74 15.59
N GLY A 426 -0.51 12.06 15.02
CA GLY A 426 -1.76 12.22 15.76
C GLY A 426 -2.16 10.99 16.57
N TRP A 427 -2.30 9.83 15.93
CA TRP A 427 -2.73 8.58 16.58
C TRP A 427 -1.58 7.76 17.18
N MET A 428 -0.41 7.76 16.54
CA MET A 428 0.78 7.02 17.00
C MET A 428 1.57 7.84 18.02
N SER A 429 0.92 8.23 19.12
CA SER A 429 1.51 9.10 20.14
C SER A 429 1.10 8.68 21.55
N ALA A 430 2.01 8.84 22.51
CA ALA A 430 1.71 8.64 23.93
C ALA A 430 0.73 9.69 24.47
N ASN A 431 0.62 10.85 23.81
CA ASN A 431 -0.25 11.94 24.22
C ASN A 431 -1.72 11.62 23.88
N GLU A 432 -2.49 11.21 24.89
CA GLU A 432 -3.90 10.85 24.75
C GLU A 432 -4.77 12.01 24.26
N THR A 433 -4.49 13.24 24.69
CA THR A 433 -5.18 14.44 24.20
C THR A 433 -4.99 14.60 22.70
N LEU A 434 -3.77 14.37 22.20
CA LEU A 434 -3.48 14.44 20.77
C LEU A 434 -4.21 13.34 19.98
N ARG A 435 -4.21 12.10 20.49
CA ARG A 435 -4.98 10.99 19.87
C ARG A 435 -6.47 11.33 19.80
N THR A 436 -7.02 11.89 20.88
CA THR A 436 -8.43 12.29 20.98
C THR A 436 -8.78 13.39 19.98
N LEU A 437 -7.96 14.44 19.88
CA LEU A 437 -8.15 15.53 18.90
C LEU A 437 -8.11 15.01 17.45
N THR A 438 -7.23 14.05 17.18
CA THR A 438 -7.11 13.41 15.86
C THR A 438 -8.39 12.65 15.51
N SER A 439 -8.90 11.82 16.42
CA SER A 439 -10.17 11.08 16.22
C SER A 439 -11.38 12.02 16.13
N GLN A 440 -11.41 13.10 16.90
CA GLN A 440 -12.46 14.13 16.77
C GLN A 440 -12.45 14.76 15.38
N ARG A 441 -11.26 15.09 14.83
CA ARG A 441 -11.17 15.59 13.46
C ARG A 441 -11.65 14.55 12.45
N ALA A 442 -11.22 13.29 12.57
CA ALA A 442 -11.65 12.21 11.68
C ALA A 442 -13.18 12.02 11.67
N ALA A 443 -13.82 12.10 12.85
CA ALA A 443 -15.27 12.05 12.97
C ALA A 443 -15.97 13.25 12.28
N LEU A 444 -15.40 14.47 12.40
CA LEU A 444 -15.91 15.65 11.70
C LEU A 444 -15.84 15.48 10.17
N LEU A 445 -14.71 14.97 9.65
CA LEU A 445 -14.55 14.73 8.20
C LEU A 445 -15.47 13.62 7.69
N SER A 446 -15.65 12.55 8.48
CA SER A 446 -16.60 11.47 8.16
C SER A 446 -18.04 11.99 8.09
N ASN A 447 -18.44 12.86 9.03
CA ASN A 447 -19.74 13.52 8.99
C ASN A 447 -19.89 14.43 7.77
N THR A 448 -18.81 15.06 7.29
CA THR A 448 -18.82 15.81 6.03
C THR A 448 -19.11 14.91 4.83
N LEU A 449 -18.46 13.73 4.72
CA LEU A 449 -18.80 12.75 3.66
C LEU A 449 -20.25 12.32 3.73
N LYS A 450 -20.75 12.04 4.93
CA LYS A 450 -22.15 11.65 5.16
C LYS A 450 -23.11 12.74 4.68
N LYS A 451 -22.84 14.01 5.00
CA LYS A 451 -23.65 15.15 4.52
C LYS A 451 -23.60 15.28 3.00
N ILE A 452 -22.44 15.08 2.37
CA ILE A 452 -22.30 15.12 0.91
C ILE A 452 -23.15 14.02 0.28
N ALA A 453 -23.03 12.77 0.75
CA ALA A 453 -23.78 11.64 0.21
C ALA A 453 -25.31 11.78 0.34
N THR A 454 -25.78 12.44 1.40
CA THR A 454 -27.23 12.65 1.62
C THR A 454 -27.79 13.83 0.81
N ASN A 455 -26.99 14.85 0.53
CA ASN A 455 -27.49 16.14 0.01
C ASN A 455 -27.08 16.45 -1.42
N GLN A 456 -26.17 15.68 -2.02
CA GLN A 456 -25.67 15.94 -3.37
C GLN A 456 -26.13 14.83 -4.33
N GLU A 457 -26.52 15.23 -5.54
CA GLU A 457 -26.94 14.34 -6.60
C GLU A 457 -26.08 14.54 -7.85
N PHE A 458 -25.89 13.46 -8.59
CA PHE A 458 -25.08 13.42 -9.80
C PHE A 458 -25.83 12.63 -10.88
N THR A 459 -25.53 12.90 -12.15
CA THR A 459 -26.30 12.35 -13.28
C THR A 459 -25.83 10.97 -13.71
N SER A 460 -24.53 10.67 -13.57
CA SER A 460 -23.94 9.41 -14.01
C SER A 460 -23.90 8.33 -12.94
N PHE A 461 -23.96 8.71 -11.66
CA PHE A 461 -23.87 7.77 -10.55
C PHE A 461 -24.77 8.13 -9.37
N ARG A 462 -25.08 7.11 -8.56
CA ARG A 462 -25.68 7.30 -7.23
C ARG A 462 -24.60 7.33 -6.17
N LEU A 463 -24.80 8.17 -5.16
CA LEU A 463 -23.85 8.39 -4.08
C LEU A 463 -24.33 7.72 -2.79
N TYR A 464 -23.39 7.10 -2.07
CA TYR A 464 -23.62 6.39 -0.82
C TYR A 464 -22.55 6.76 0.19
N TYR A 465 -22.85 6.58 1.48
CA TYR A 465 -21.89 6.75 2.56
C TYR A 465 -21.87 5.52 3.45
N MET A 466 -20.67 5.04 3.79
CA MET A 466 -20.46 3.95 4.72
C MET A 466 -19.52 4.41 5.85
N ASP A 467 -19.85 4.06 7.09
CA ASP A 467 -18.97 4.28 8.23
C ASP A 467 -17.80 3.27 8.23
N PHE A 468 -16.60 3.72 8.60
CA PHE A 468 -15.45 2.85 8.84
C PHE A 468 -15.49 2.32 10.28
N ASP A 469 -16.25 1.25 10.51
CA ASP A 469 -16.39 0.66 11.85
C ASP A 469 -15.33 -0.43 12.10
N PHE A 470 -14.12 0.01 12.46
CA PHE A 470 -13.05 -0.94 12.81
C PHE A 470 -13.34 -1.70 14.12
N GLN A 471 -14.20 -1.17 15.00
CA GLN A 471 -14.60 -1.86 16.23
C GLN A 471 -15.44 -3.10 15.91
N GLU A 472 -16.29 -3.04 14.88
CA GLU A 472 -16.99 -4.21 14.37
C GLU A 472 -16.01 -5.27 13.84
N ILE A 473 -14.98 -4.86 13.10
CA ILE A 473 -13.94 -5.77 12.60
C ILE A 473 -13.16 -6.43 13.73
N ILE A 474 -12.76 -5.66 14.76
CA ILE A 474 -12.13 -6.20 15.97
C ILE A 474 -13.02 -7.26 16.63
N LYS A 475 -14.31 -6.97 16.81
CA LYS A 475 -15.27 -7.93 17.39
C LYS A 475 -15.41 -9.19 16.53
N LYS A 476 -15.48 -9.05 15.20
CA LYS A 476 -15.52 -10.19 14.26
C LYS A 476 -14.27 -11.05 14.38
N TRP A 477 -13.10 -10.43 14.55
CA TRP A 477 -11.83 -11.14 14.72
C TRP A 477 -11.71 -11.85 16.07
N GLN A 478 -12.11 -11.18 17.16
CA GLN A 478 -12.15 -11.77 18.50
C GLN A 478 -13.08 -12.98 18.58
N LYS A 479 -14.24 -12.95 17.89
CA LYS A 479 -15.13 -14.11 17.77
C LYS A 479 -14.48 -15.32 17.10
N ARG A 480 -13.45 -15.10 16.27
CA ARG A 480 -12.64 -16.17 15.64
C ARG A 480 -11.44 -16.59 16.51
N GLY A 481 -11.34 -16.10 17.75
CA GLY A 481 -10.23 -16.36 18.67
C GLY A 481 -9.01 -15.45 18.48
N GLY A 482 -9.12 -14.47 17.57
CA GLY A 482 -8.05 -13.52 17.28
C GLY A 482 -7.91 -12.41 18.32
N GLN A 483 -6.81 -11.67 18.23
CA GLN A 483 -6.50 -10.50 19.07
C GLN A 483 -6.37 -9.24 18.21
N PRO A 484 -6.80 -8.05 18.70
CA PRO A 484 -6.85 -6.83 17.88
C PRO A 484 -5.51 -6.44 17.23
N TRP A 485 -4.38 -6.62 17.94
CA TRP A 485 -3.05 -6.31 17.42
C TRP A 485 -2.66 -7.13 16.18
N GLN A 486 -3.32 -8.27 15.94
CA GLN A 486 -3.09 -9.13 14.76
C GLN A 486 -3.75 -8.58 13.49
N LEU A 487 -4.51 -7.49 13.59
CA LEU A 487 -5.15 -6.81 12.46
C LEU A 487 -4.30 -5.68 11.89
N LEU A 488 -3.13 -5.42 12.48
CA LEU A 488 -2.24 -4.32 12.12
C LEU A 488 -0.98 -4.84 11.46
N GLU A 489 -0.43 -4.04 10.55
CA GLU A 489 0.85 -4.29 9.91
C GLU A 489 1.97 -4.27 10.96
N PRO A 490 2.75 -5.35 11.11
CA PRO A 490 3.70 -5.47 12.22
C PRO A 490 4.94 -4.58 12.07
N VAL A 491 5.27 -4.13 10.86
CA VAL A 491 6.48 -3.32 10.65
C VAL A 491 6.20 -1.83 10.79
N ASP A 492 5.10 -1.31 10.25
CA ASP A 492 4.75 0.10 10.44
C ASP A 492 3.93 0.34 11.72
N GLY A 493 3.22 -0.68 12.22
CA GLY A 493 2.35 -0.56 13.39
C GLY A 493 1.23 0.45 13.19
N PHE A 494 0.75 0.62 11.97
CA PHE A 494 -0.21 1.66 11.57
C PHE A 494 -1.29 1.12 10.64
N HIS A 495 -0.92 0.53 9.51
CA HIS A 495 -1.91 0.14 8.50
C HIS A 495 -2.69 -1.11 8.92
N PRO A 496 -3.97 -1.24 8.51
CA PRO A 496 -4.66 -2.52 8.52
C PRO A 496 -3.89 -3.51 7.64
N ASN A 497 -3.63 -4.71 8.16
CA ASN A 497 -2.96 -5.75 7.37
C ASN A 497 -3.94 -6.49 6.44
N GLU A 498 -3.43 -7.49 5.72
CA GLU A 498 -4.21 -8.32 4.78
C GLU A 498 -5.50 -8.86 5.42
N VAL A 499 -5.42 -9.36 6.67
CA VAL A 499 -6.58 -9.91 7.40
C VAL A 499 -7.64 -8.84 7.61
N ALA A 500 -7.23 -7.68 8.13
CA ALA A 500 -8.14 -6.58 8.39
C ALA A 500 -8.75 -6.04 7.10
N SER A 501 -7.94 -5.92 6.04
CA SER A 501 -8.38 -5.48 4.71
C SER A 501 -9.47 -6.40 4.14
N LEU A 502 -9.29 -7.73 4.24
CA LEU A 502 -10.29 -8.71 3.79
C LEU A 502 -11.55 -8.72 4.66
N LEU A 503 -11.42 -8.56 5.99
CA LEU A 503 -12.59 -8.46 6.88
C LEU A 503 -13.40 -7.19 6.63
N LEU A 504 -12.74 -6.06 6.34
CA LEU A 504 -13.38 -4.81 5.93
C LEU A 504 -14.10 -4.97 4.59
N ALA A 505 -13.50 -5.69 3.63
CA ALA A 505 -14.12 -5.99 2.35
C ALA A 505 -15.38 -6.85 2.49
N ASP A 506 -15.32 -7.93 3.27
CA ASP A 506 -16.48 -8.78 3.57
C ASP A 506 -17.58 -7.98 4.30
N ASP A 507 -17.21 -7.15 5.28
CA ASP A 507 -18.16 -6.29 6.00
C ASP A 507 -18.86 -5.27 5.08
N LEU A 508 -18.08 -4.60 4.23
CA LEU A 508 -18.63 -3.66 3.25
C LEU A 508 -19.54 -4.37 2.25
N TRP A 509 -19.14 -5.54 1.76
CA TRP A 509 -19.94 -6.35 0.86
C TRP A 509 -21.30 -6.70 1.49
N ASP A 510 -21.30 -7.24 2.71
CA ASP A 510 -22.51 -7.64 3.42
C ASP A 510 -23.45 -6.44 3.66
N LYS A 511 -22.89 -5.29 4.06
CA LYS A 511 -23.66 -4.06 4.29
C LYS A 511 -24.24 -3.50 3.00
N VAL A 512 -23.49 -3.48 1.91
CA VAL A 512 -23.98 -3.04 0.60
C VAL A 512 -25.05 -3.99 0.08
N GLN A 513 -24.86 -5.31 0.24
CA GLN A 513 -25.86 -6.30 -0.15
C GLN A 513 -27.18 -6.14 0.61
N LEU A 514 -27.11 -5.81 1.91
CA LEU A 514 -28.28 -5.60 2.75
C LEU A 514 -28.99 -4.27 2.46
N GLN A 515 -28.23 -3.17 2.34
CA GLN A 515 -28.79 -1.82 2.27
C GLN A 515 -29.07 -1.36 0.84
N TRP A 516 -28.19 -1.72 -0.10
CA TRP A 516 -28.22 -1.24 -1.49
C TRP A 516 -27.90 -2.37 -2.48
N PRO A 517 -28.69 -3.46 -2.50
CA PRO A 517 -28.41 -4.63 -3.35
C PRO A 517 -28.26 -4.30 -4.83
N GLN A 518 -28.91 -3.23 -5.31
CA GLN A 518 -28.77 -2.75 -6.70
C GLN A 518 -27.33 -2.35 -7.07
N VAL A 519 -26.50 -1.98 -6.11
CA VAL A 519 -25.08 -1.61 -6.32
C VAL A 519 -24.28 -2.81 -6.82
N LEU A 520 -24.60 -4.02 -6.35
CA LEU A 520 -23.90 -5.25 -6.68
C LEU A 520 -24.44 -5.96 -7.94
N GLY A 521 -25.56 -5.48 -8.49
CA GLY A 521 -26.25 -6.14 -9.60
C GLY A 521 -26.86 -7.49 -9.21
N LYS A 522 -27.37 -8.23 -10.20
CA LYS A 522 -27.93 -9.58 -10.01
C LYS A 522 -26.84 -10.64 -10.14
N GLU A 523 -27.09 -11.81 -9.57
CA GLU A 523 -26.27 -12.98 -9.85
C GLU A 523 -26.50 -13.44 -11.29
N ASN A 524 -25.43 -13.71 -12.03
CA ASN A 524 -25.52 -14.15 -13.42
C ASN A 524 -25.89 -15.65 -13.47
N PRO A 525 -27.07 -16.03 -14.02
CA PRO A 525 -27.49 -17.43 -14.08
C PRO A 525 -26.60 -18.30 -14.96
N PHE A 526 -25.76 -17.70 -15.83
CA PHE A 526 -24.86 -18.40 -16.73
C PHE A 526 -23.45 -18.62 -16.17
N ASN A 527 -23.17 -18.23 -14.92
CA ASN A 527 -21.84 -18.39 -14.31
C ASN A 527 -21.27 -19.82 -14.45
N ALA A 528 -22.08 -20.85 -14.22
CA ALA A 528 -21.65 -22.24 -14.36
C ALA A 528 -21.32 -22.62 -15.81
N GLN A 529 -22.06 -22.07 -16.78
CA GLN A 529 -21.82 -22.30 -18.21
C GLN A 529 -20.57 -21.57 -18.68
N ILE A 530 -20.33 -20.34 -18.22
CA ILE A 530 -19.10 -19.59 -18.48
C ILE A 530 -17.89 -20.40 -18.02
N GLU A 531 -17.91 -20.95 -16.81
CA GLU A 531 -16.83 -21.80 -16.29
C GLU A 531 -16.67 -23.09 -17.10
N GLN A 532 -17.77 -23.70 -17.53
CA GLN A 532 -17.72 -24.91 -18.35
C GLN A 532 -17.07 -24.67 -19.72
N VAL A 533 -17.31 -23.51 -20.33
CA VAL A 533 -16.82 -23.17 -21.67
C VAL A 533 -15.43 -22.54 -21.62
N PHE A 534 -15.19 -21.62 -20.70
CA PHE A 534 -13.98 -20.77 -20.65
C PHE A 534 -13.08 -21.05 -19.45
N GLY A 535 -13.45 -21.98 -18.56
CA GLY A 535 -12.64 -22.37 -17.40
C GLY A 535 -12.38 -21.20 -16.44
N ASP A 536 -11.10 -20.85 -16.29
CA ASP A 536 -10.65 -19.73 -15.47
C ASP A 536 -10.72 -18.37 -16.17
N GLN A 537 -11.20 -18.33 -17.42
CA GLN A 537 -11.32 -17.15 -18.28
C GLN A 537 -9.96 -16.52 -18.65
N GLY A 538 -8.89 -17.33 -18.69
CA GLY A 538 -7.55 -16.87 -19.03
C GLY A 538 -6.77 -16.28 -17.85
N GLY A 539 -7.28 -16.42 -16.63
CA GLY A 539 -6.62 -15.97 -15.40
C GLY A 539 -6.38 -14.47 -15.34
N HIS A 540 -5.52 -14.04 -14.42
CA HIS A 540 -5.24 -12.62 -14.15
C HIS A 540 -3.84 -12.22 -14.59
#